data_AF-A0A6G3Q3U7-F1
#
_entry.id   AF-A0A6G3Q3U7-F1
#
_cell.length_a   1.000
_cell.length_b   1.000
_cell.length_c   1.000
_cell.angle_alpha   90.00
_cell.angle_beta   90.00
_cell.angle_gamma   90.00
#
_symmetry.space_group_name_H-M   'P 1'
#
loop_
_entity.id
_entity.type
_entity.pdbx_description
1 polymer ?
#
loop_
_entity_poly.entity_id
_entity_poly.type
_entity_poly.pdbx_seq_one_letter_code
_entity_poly.pdbx_strand_id
1 'polypeptide(L)'
;MPDADRPQELPARLLTDPEMINACRVRDFGRVFRLLKTRAGIYPSMIARRCALTPSRVGEVIAGRRQLLHMDVVERIADGLRIPGHMLGLARRPWETPQALVVTEREAPQEPEPAQPTPASLPGPDVDSILALATRTSLSTATLDAFRSSIEDYWRRDDQHGGEALRPAIVGQLRHVVGLLKESRPPSIQNGLYGIAAELARLTGWTYFDARQYNQARAYFTEALQLAKEIDDRQFMANVLACMSLQATYQDKPGDSLALVTAAQDQARPALGTTPRVMSMLSMREAFAHATLGNRDSTHRAIGEAHRHFEQIEANDPDPSWVTYFDELKLIVDTGIAHGRLGEAATAEPLIADALRRENSTNHRGRAFHAFWLARTQLDQGKLAQACHTATQALEPASAVSSERVSGHLREFYEQLAPHRREPVALAFEARLRELLPPVSGSLRP
;
A
#
# COMPACT_ATOMS: atom_id res chain seq x y z
N MET A 1 -31.32 -25.34 25.50
CA MET A 1 -30.67 -25.99 24.33
C MET A 1 -29.84 -24.92 23.66
N PRO A 2 -28.50 -25.01 23.60
CA PRO A 2 -27.71 -23.97 22.97
C PRO A 2 -27.90 -24.00 21.45
N ASP A 3 -28.12 -22.80 20.92
CA ASP A 3 -28.54 -22.44 19.57
C ASP A 3 -27.63 -23.02 18.48
N ALA A 4 -28.22 -23.69 17.48
CA ALA A 4 -27.53 -24.60 16.57
C ALA A 4 -27.05 -23.98 15.25
N ASP A 5 -27.15 -22.65 15.07
CA ASP A 5 -26.98 -22.04 13.74
C ASP A 5 -26.11 -20.78 13.68
N ARG A 6 -25.03 -20.71 14.48
CA ARG A 6 -23.92 -19.78 14.22
C ARG A 6 -22.78 -20.48 13.48
N PRO A 7 -22.31 -19.99 12.33
CA PRO A 7 -21.05 -20.46 11.77
C PRO A 7 -19.92 -20.04 12.71
N GLN A 8 -19.50 -20.96 13.59
CA GLN A 8 -18.24 -20.83 14.32
C GLN A 8 -17.12 -20.85 13.29
N GLU A 9 -16.63 -19.66 12.96
CA GLU A 9 -15.41 -19.43 12.19
C GLU A 9 -14.26 -20.25 12.79
N LEU A 10 -13.32 -20.67 11.93
CA LEU A 10 -12.14 -21.36 12.42
C LEU A 10 -11.34 -20.41 13.33
N PRO A 11 -10.76 -20.91 14.44
CA PRO A 11 -9.92 -20.08 15.28
C PRO A 11 -8.82 -19.43 14.45
N ALA A 12 -8.61 -18.11 14.61
CA ALA A 12 -7.60 -17.37 13.86
C ALA A 12 -6.21 -18.03 13.95
N ARG A 13 -5.86 -18.56 15.15
CA ARG A 13 -4.63 -19.32 15.41
C ARG A 13 -4.44 -20.57 14.54
N LEU A 14 -5.53 -21.17 14.05
CA LEU A 14 -5.45 -22.32 13.15
C LEU A 14 -5.24 -21.85 11.70
N LEU A 15 -5.90 -20.76 11.30
CA LEU A 15 -5.73 -20.19 9.96
C LEU A 15 -4.34 -19.58 9.74
N THR A 16 -3.69 -19.13 10.82
CA THR A 16 -2.30 -18.62 10.78
C THR A 16 -1.25 -19.71 11.06
N ASP A 17 -1.65 -20.96 11.30
CA ASP A 17 -0.71 -22.04 11.58
C ASP A 17 0.07 -22.45 10.31
N PRO A 18 1.42 -22.54 10.35
CA PRO A 18 2.22 -22.90 9.18
C PRO A 18 1.84 -24.24 8.54
N GLU A 19 1.44 -25.25 9.33
CA GLU A 19 1.01 -26.54 8.79
C GLU A 19 -0.34 -26.44 8.08
N MET A 20 -1.25 -25.63 8.62
CA MET A 20 -2.56 -25.38 8.01
C MET A 20 -2.40 -24.61 6.69
N ILE A 21 -1.60 -23.54 6.69
CA ILE A 21 -1.31 -22.74 5.49
C ILE A 21 -0.70 -23.63 4.40
N ASN A 22 0.30 -24.44 4.76
CA ASN A 22 0.93 -25.33 3.78
C ASN A 22 -0.05 -26.39 3.25
N ALA A 23 -0.84 -27.01 4.12
CA ALA A 23 -1.84 -28.01 3.72
C ALA A 23 -2.91 -27.42 2.79
N CYS A 24 -3.40 -26.21 3.05
CA CYS A 24 -4.33 -25.51 2.18
C CYS A 24 -3.70 -25.16 0.83
N ARG A 25 -2.46 -24.65 0.82
CA ARG A 25 -1.74 -24.25 -0.39
C ARG A 25 -1.55 -25.42 -1.37
N VAL A 26 -1.22 -26.61 -0.86
CA VAL A 26 -1.08 -27.82 -1.69
C VAL A 26 -2.38 -28.63 -1.83
N ARG A 27 -3.50 -28.11 -1.29
CA ARG A 27 -4.83 -28.75 -1.29
C ARG A 27 -4.83 -30.17 -0.70
N ASP A 28 -4.00 -30.42 0.32
CA ASP A 28 -4.02 -31.66 1.10
C ASP A 28 -5.17 -31.64 2.11
N PHE A 29 -6.39 -31.90 1.62
CA PHE A 29 -7.59 -31.91 2.46
C PHE A 29 -7.57 -33.00 3.53
N GLY A 30 -6.81 -34.07 3.35
CA GLY A 30 -6.61 -35.09 4.39
C GLY A 30 -5.88 -34.49 5.60
N ARG A 31 -4.82 -33.72 5.37
CA ARG A 31 -4.10 -32.99 6.42
C ARG A 31 -4.92 -31.84 7.01
N VAL A 32 -5.62 -31.07 6.19
CA VAL A 32 -6.55 -30.01 6.66
C VAL A 32 -7.59 -30.58 7.63
N PHE A 33 -8.24 -31.69 7.28
CA PHE A 33 -9.27 -32.30 8.14
C PHE A 33 -8.70 -32.88 9.44
N ARG A 34 -7.46 -33.40 9.43
CA ARG A 34 -6.77 -33.82 10.66
C ARG A 34 -6.46 -32.65 11.58
N LEU A 35 -5.96 -31.53 11.03
CA LEU A 35 -5.68 -30.31 11.80
C LEU A 35 -6.93 -29.70 12.41
N LEU A 36 -8.05 -29.70 11.67
CA LEU A 36 -9.35 -29.26 12.18
C LEU A 36 -9.84 -30.10 13.37
N LYS A 37 -9.64 -31.43 13.31
CA LYS A 37 -9.99 -32.33 14.40
C LYS A 37 -9.11 -32.08 15.63
N THR A 38 -7.79 -32.03 15.46
CA THR A 38 -6.85 -31.97 16.60
C THR A 38 -6.74 -30.59 17.22
N ARG A 39 -6.88 -29.51 16.43
CA ARG A 39 -6.60 -28.14 16.89
C ARG A 39 -7.84 -27.24 17.01
N ALA A 40 -8.96 -27.60 16.37
CA ALA A 40 -10.23 -26.86 16.46
C ALA A 40 -11.40 -27.71 17.00
N GLY A 41 -11.20 -29.00 17.30
CA GLY A 41 -12.26 -29.88 17.81
C GLY A 41 -13.38 -30.16 16.80
N ILE A 42 -13.13 -29.94 15.50
CA ILE A 42 -14.10 -30.15 14.43
C ILE A 42 -13.96 -31.58 13.90
N TYR A 43 -14.90 -32.44 14.27
CA TYR A 43 -14.89 -33.87 13.93
C TYR A 43 -15.38 -34.15 12.50
N PRO A 44 -15.04 -35.31 11.89
CA PRO A 44 -15.39 -35.64 10.51
C PRO A 44 -16.87 -35.52 10.14
N SER A 45 -17.79 -35.85 11.06
CA SER A 45 -19.23 -35.68 10.88
C SER A 45 -19.64 -34.21 10.72
N MET A 46 -18.95 -33.30 11.42
CA MET A 46 -19.17 -31.86 11.36
C MET A 46 -18.59 -31.27 10.07
N ILE A 47 -17.42 -31.75 9.63
CA ILE A 47 -16.84 -31.40 8.33
C ILE A 47 -17.77 -31.82 7.20
N ALA A 48 -18.28 -33.06 7.26
CA ALA A 48 -19.21 -33.60 6.27
C ALA A 48 -20.45 -32.70 6.12
N ARG A 49 -21.06 -32.34 7.26
CA ARG A 49 -22.23 -31.45 7.30
C ARG A 49 -21.92 -30.06 6.73
N ARG A 50 -20.80 -29.45 7.16
CA ARG A 50 -20.41 -28.09 6.75
C ARG A 50 -20.07 -27.98 5.25
N CYS A 51 -19.42 -28.99 4.69
CA CYS A 51 -18.93 -28.97 3.31
C CYS A 51 -19.86 -29.64 2.30
N ALA A 52 -21.06 -30.08 2.72
CA ALA A 52 -21.97 -30.90 1.92
C ALA A 52 -21.27 -32.15 1.31
N LEU A 53 -20.54 -32.88 2.17
CA LEU A 53 -19.89 -34.14 1.86
C LEU A 53 -20.53 -35.28 2.66
N THR A 54 -20.39 -36.52 2.22
CA THR A 54 -20.81 -37.67 3.02
C THR A 54 -19.76 -37.97 4.12
N PRO A 55 -20.14 -38.41 5.33
CA PRO A 55 -19.20 -38.78 6.39
C PRO A 55 -18.20 -39.85 5.93
N SER A 56 -18.65 -40.81 5.12
CA SER A 56 -17.80 -41.82 4.48
C SER A 56 -16.70 -41.17 3.60
N ARG A 57 -17.07 -40.20 2.76
CA ARG A 57 -16.12 -39.49 1.89
C ARG A 57 -15.09 -38.67 2.67
N VAL A 58 -15.49 -38.03 3.77
CA VAL A 58 -14.54 -37.33 4.66
C VAL A 58 -13.57 -38.32 5.31
N GLY A 59 -14.06 -39.49 5.74
CA GLY A 59 -13.23 -40.57 6.29
C GLY A 59 -12.22 -41.12 5.29
N GLU A 60 -12.61 -41.34 4.04
CA GLU A 60 -11.71 -41.77 2.95
C GLU A 60 -10.60 -40.76 2.67
N VAL A 61 -10.92 -39.46 2.71
CA VAL A 61 -9.95 -38.37 2.51
C VAL A 61 -8.96 -38.29 3.67
N ILE A 62 -9.42 -38.40 4.92
CA ILE A 62 -8.55 -38.44 6.10
C ILE A 62 -7.62 -39.66 6.07
N ALA A 63 -8.12 -40.81 5.59
CA ALA A 63 -7.34 -42.03 5.45
C ALA A 63 -6.40 -42.03 4.22
N GLY A 64 -6.39 -40.96 3.42
CA GLY A 64 -5.57 -40.85 2.21
C GLY A 64 -6.02 -41.74 1.05
N ARG A 65 -7.21 -42.35 1.14
CA ARG A 65 -7.76 -43.24 0.11
C ARG A 65 -8.49 -42.49 -1.02
N ARG A 66 -8.72 -41.18 -0.86
CA ARG A 66 -9.44 -40.35 -1.84
C ARG A 66 -8.93 -38.92 -1.86
N GLN A 67 -8.78 -38.37 -3.06
CA GLN A 67 -8.43 -36.97 -3.29
C GLN A 67 -9.66 -36.16 -3.74
N LEU A 68 -9.68 -34.88 -3.40
CA LEU A 68 -10.76 -33.95 -3.78
C LEU A 68 -10.24 -32.97 -4.83
N LEU A 69 -10.41 -33.35 -6.11
CA LEU A 69 -9.82 -32.63 -7.24
C LEU A 69 -10.77 -31.61 -7.88
N HIS A 70 -12.09 -31.82 -7.79
CA HIS A 70 -13.08 -30.95 -8.42
C HIS A 70 -13.19 -29.61 -7.71
N MET A 71 -13.15 -28.52 -8.48
CA MET A 71 -13.15 -27.15 -7.96
C MET A 71 -14.41 -26.85 -7.12
N ASP A 72 -15.59 -27.29 -7.55
CA ASP A 72 -16.85 -27.12 -6.80
C ASP A 72 -16.81 -27.77 -5.40
N VAL A 73 -15.98 -28.80 -5.21
CA VAL A 73 -15.77 -29.42 -3.90
C VAL A 73 -14.86 -28.53 -3.04
N VAL A 74 -13.82 -27.96 -3.65
CA VAL A 74 -12.87 -27.05 -2.98
C VAL A 74 -13.57 -25.77 -2.53
N GLU A 75 -14.46 -25.23 -3.37
CA GLU A 75 -15.30 -24.08 -3.04
C GLU A 75 -16.24 -24.35 -1.87
N ARG A 76 -16.94 -25.49 -1.88
CA ARG A 76 -17.80 -25.88 -0.76
C ARG A 76 -17.03 -26.13 0.53
N ILE A 77 -15.78 -26.60 0.43
CA ILE A 77 -14.88 -26.72 1.59
C ILE A 77 -14.49 -25.34 2.11
N ALA A 78 -14.12 -24.42 1.23
CA ALA A 78 -13.76 -23.06 1.59
C ALA A 78 -14.94 -22.36 2.28
N ASP A 79 -16.14 -22.49 1.72
CA ASP A 79 -17.36 -21.87 2.24
C ASP A 79 -17.85 -22.52 3.54
N GLY A 80 -17.89 -23.85 3.57
CA GLY A 80 -18.39 -24.62 4.71
C GLY A 80 -17.50 -24.50 5.95
N LEU A 81 -16.18 -24.44 5.74
CA LEU A 81 -15.21 -24.33 6.82
C LEU A 81 -14.73 -22.90 7.04
N ARG A 82 -15.24 -21.90 6.30
CA ARG A 82 -14.76 -20.52 6.36
C ARG A 82 -13.23 -20.43 6.22
N ILE A 83 -12.66 -21.20 5.28
CA ILE A 83 -11.25 -21.12 4.91
C ILE A 83 -11.12 -20.09 3.78
N PRO A 84 -10.37 -19.00 3.95
CA PRO A 84 -10.25 -17.96 2.93
C PRO A 84 -9.82 -18.53 1.58
N GLY A 85 -10.49 -18.10 0.50
CA GLY A 85 -10.30 -18.63 -0.85
C GLY A 85 -8.84 -18.58 -1.30
N HIS A 86 -8.13 -17.51 -0.95
CA HIS A 86 -6.70 -17.36 -1.29
C HIS A 86 -5.82 -18.47 -0.69
N MET A 87 -6.17 -19.05 0.46
CA MET A 87 -5.42 -20.17 1.05
C MET A 87 -5.55 -21.45 0.23
N LEU A 88 -6.64 -21.61 -0.53
CA LEU A 88 -6.93 -22.78 -1.36
C LEU A 88 -6.72 -22.49 -2.86
N GLY A 89 -6.18 -21.33 -3.23
CA GLY A 89 -6.02 -20.91 -4.63
C GLY A 89 -7.36 -20.67 -5.34
N LEU A 90 -8.38 -20.22 -4.60
CA LEU A 90 -9.66 -19.77 -5.11
C LEU A 90 -9.71 -18.24 -5.16
N ALA A 91 -10.61 -17.71 -5.98
CA ALA A 91 -11.06 -16.32 -5.84
C ALA A 91 -11.67 -16.09 -4.44
N ARG A 92 -11.67 -14.82 -3.99
CA ARG A 92 -12.26 -14.41 -2.71
C ARG A 92 -13.69 -14.92 -2.58
N ARG A 93 -14.02 -15.53 -1.44
CA ARG A 93 -15.37 -16.03 -1.17
C ARG A 93 -16.30 -14.91 -0.70
N PRO A 94 -17.62 -14.99 -0.98
CA PRO A 94 -18.57 -13.91 -0.63
C PRO A 94 -18.58 -13.52 0.85
N TRP A 95 -18.30 -14.47 1.74
CA TRP A 95 -18.27 -14.27 3.20
C TRP A 95 -16.97 -13.66 3.73
N GLU A 96 -15.91 -13.55 2.91
CA GLU A 96 -14.67 -12.85 3.28
C GLU A 96 -14.83 -11.32 3.26
N THR A 97 -16.00 -10.84 2.83
CA THR A 97 -16.37 -9.42 2.83
C THR A 97 -17.39 -9.22 3.95
N PRO A 98 -17.17 -8.31 4.91
CA PRO A 98 -18.16 -8.05 5.95
C PRO A 98 -19.50 -7.62 5.35
N GLN A 99 -20.55 -8.44 5.51
CA GLN A 99 -21.93 -8.06 5.22
C GLN A 99 -22.46 -7.23 6.39
N ALA A 100 -22.27 -5.90 6.34
CA ALA A 100 -22.99 -4.96 7.19
C ALA A 100 -23.04 -3.54 6.58
N LEU A 101 -23.90 -3.37 5.57
CA LEU A 101 -24.64 -2.13 5.30
C LEU A 101 -26.16 -2.38 5.34
N VAL A 102 -26.61 -3.40 6.09
CA VAL A 102 -28.04 -3.59 6.37
C VAL A 102 -28.26 -3.24 7.83
N VAL A 103 -28.76 -2.02 8.05
CA VAL A 103 -29.20 -1.52 9.34
C VAL A 103 -30.52 -2.20 9.68
N THR A 104 -30.49 -3.21 10.55
CA THR A 104 -31.68 -3.54 11.34
C THR A 104 -31.84 -2.48 12.42
N GLU A 105 -32.95 -1.74 12.34
CA GLU A 105 -33.39 -0.81 13.39
C GLU A 105 -33.37 -1.53 14.74
N ARG A 106 -32.69 -0.93 15.72
CA ARG A 106 -32.72 -1.40 17.10
C ARG A 106 -33.05 -0.23 18.00
N GLU A 107 -34.16 -0.39 18.72
CA GLU A 107 -34.72 0.54 19.71
C GLU A 107 -33.66 1.01 20.72
N ALA A 108 -33.76 2.30 21.06
CA ALA A 108 -32.86 3.00 21.96
C ALA A 108 -33.00 2.49 23.42
N PRO A 109 -31.89 2.14 24.10
CA PRO A 109 -31.89 1.99 25.55
C PRO A 109 -31.70 3.34 26.26
N GLN A 110 -32.45 3.53 27.35
CA GLN A 110 -32.42 4.66 28.28
C GLN A 110 -31.04 4.86 28.93
N GLU A 111 -30.68 6.13 29.15
CA GLU A 111 -29.45 6.58 29.83
C GLU A 111 -29.45 6.22 31.33
N PRO A 112 -28.29 5.84 31.90
CA PRO A 112 -28.02 5.96 33.34
C PRO A 112 -27.07 7.12 33.69
N GLU A 113 -27.32 7.71 34.85
CA GLU A 113 -26.63 8.82 35.53
C GLU A 113 -25.10 8.67 35.72
N PRO A 114 -24.37 9.79 35.94
CA PRO A 114 -22.91 9.83 35.95
C PRO A 114 -22.30 9.47 37.31
N ALA A 115 -21.25 8.64 37.29
CA ALA A 115 -20.34 8.44 38.43
C ALA A 115 -19.07 9.29 38.27
N GLN A 116 -18.64 9.89 39.39
CA GLN A 116 -17.51 10.83 39.49
C GLN A 116 -16.11 10.18 39.38
N PRO A 117 -15.06 10.97 39.07
CA PRO A 117 -13.74 10.47 38.66
C PRO A 117 -12.67 10.52 39.76
N THR A 118 -11.57 9.80 39.57
CA THR A 118 -10.24 10.15 40.11
C THR A 118 -9.08 9.46 39.35
N PRO A 119 -7.85 10.01 39.39
CA PRO A 119 -7.06 10.29 38.18
C PRO A 119 -5.62 9.73 38.18
N ALA A 120 -4.95 9.75 37.02
CA ALA A 120 -3.47 9.83 36.94
C ALA A 120 -2.96 10.28 35.55
N SER A 121 -2.75 11.60 35.41
CA SER A 121 -1.64 12.34 34.77
C SER A 121 -0.95 11.88 33.47
N LEU A 122 -0.94 12.72 32.42
CA LEU A 122 0.09 13.76 32.13
C LEU A 122 -0.36 14.66 30.94
N PRO A 123 0.19 15.89 30.79
CA PRO A 123 -0.47 16.99 30.08
C PRO A 123 -0.09 17.10 28.59
N GLY A 124 -1.11 17.08 27.75
CA GLY A 124 -1.13 17.61 26.39
C GLY A 124 -2.56 18.10 26.11
N PRO A 125 -2.79 18.98 25.12
CA PRO A 125 -4.15 19.34 24.75
C PRO A 125 -4.85 18.05 24.33
N ASP A 126 -5.86 17.67 25.12
CA ASP A 126 -6.54 16.39 25.03
C ASP A 126 -7.17 16.21 23.63
N VAL A 127 -6.66 15.23 22.89
CA VAL A 127 -7.14 14.87 21.54
C VAL A 127 -8.60 14.47 21.60
N ASP A 128 -9.05 13.90 22.72
CA ASP A 128 -10.46 13.59 22.96
C ASP A 128 -11.28 14.84 23.25
N SER A 129 -10.70 15.89 23.84
CA SER A 129 -11.34 17.20 23.98
C SER A 129 -11.45 17.94 22.65
N ILE A 130 -10.49 17.81 21.73
CA ILE A 130 -10.58 18.35 20.36
C ILE A 130 -11.64 17.59 19.55
N LEU A 131 -11.68 16.25 19.66
CA LEU A 131 -12.75 15.45 19.04
C LEU A 131 -14.13 15.72 19.67
N ALA A 132 -14.20 15.92 20.99
CA ALA A 132 -15.45 16.22 21.69
C ALA A 132 -15.98 17.64 21.39
N LEU A 133 -15.10 18.63 21.21
CA LEU A 133 -15.47 19.96 20.69
C LEU A 133 -15.96 19.90 19.23
N ALA A 134 -15.39 19.01 18.42
CA ALA A 134 -15.86 18.77 17.05
C ALA A 134 -17.26 18.13 17.00
N THR A 135 -17.62 17.29 17.98
CA THR A 135 -18.94 16.63 18.01
C THR A 135 -20.14 17.53 18.37
N ARG A 136 -19.91 18.74 18.92
CA ARG A 136 -21.01 19.69 19.24
C ARG A 136 -21.07 20.91 18.33
N THR A 137 -20.08 21.10 17.48
CA THR A 137 -20.00 22.25 16.57
C THR A 137 -20.46 21.77 15.20
N SER A 138 -21.42 22.47 14.59
CA SER A 138 -21.79 22.22 13.19
C SER A 138 -20.52 22.09 12.35
N LEU A 139 -20.33 20.94 11.69
CA LEU A 139 -19.18 20.70 10.80
C LEU A 139 -19.04 21.88 9.84
N SER A 140 -17.94 22.61 10.00
CA SER A 140 -17.69 23.88 9.32
C SER A 140 -16.57 23.73 8.31
N THR A 141 -16.38 24.75 7.47
CA THR A 141 -15.23 24.84 6.56
C THR A 141 -13.91 24.76 7.33
N ALA A 142 -13.82 25.39 8.50
CA ALA A 142 -12.65 25.31 9.38
C ALA A 142 -12.32 23.87 9.81
N THR A 143 -13.33 23.00 9.98
CA THR A 143 -13.09 21.58 10.28
C THR A 143 -12.50 20.84 9.07
N LEU A 144 -12.99 21.15 7.86
CA LEU A 144 -12.42 20.60 6.63
C LEU A 144 -10.96 21.06 6.43
N ASP A 145 -10.67 22.32 6.71
CA ASP A 145 -9.32 22.87 6.63
C ASP A 145 -8.37 22.22 7.65
N ALA A 146 -8.86 21.96 8.87
CA ALA A 146 -8.10 21.21 9.87
C ALA A 146 -7.77 19.78 9.41
N PHE A 147 -8.72 19.08 8.77
CA PHE A 147 -8.45 17.77 8.18
C PHE A 147 -7.43 17.85 7.04
N ARG A 148 -7.53 18.83 6.14
CA ARG A 148 -6.55 19.04 5.06
C ARG A 148 -5.14 19.28 5.62
N SER A 149 -5.03 20.14 6.64
CA SER A 149 -3.76 20.41 7.33
C SER A 149 -3.17 19.16 7.99
N SER A 150 -4.02 18.32 8.60
CA SER A 150 -3.61 17.04 9.18
C SER A 150 -3.04 16.09 8.12
N ILE A 151 -3.64 16.04 6.93
CA ILE A 151 -3.16 15.21 5.81
C ILE A 151 -1.79 15.71 5.32
N GLU A 152 -1.63 17.03 5.16
CA GLU A 152 -0.34 17.63 4.77
C GLU A 152 0.76 17.33 5.81
N ASP A 153 0.41 17.35 7.10
CA ASP A 153 1.33 16.95 8.17
C ASP A 153 1.69 15.46 8.10
N TYR A 154 0.74 14.58 7.77
CA TYR A 154 1.04 13.16 7.57
C TYR A 154 1.98 12.93 6.39
N TRP A 155 1.78 13.60 5.24
CA TRP A 155 2.69 13.50 4.11
C TRP A 155 4.11 13.96 4.48
N ARG A 156 4.22 15.09 5.18
CA ARG A 156 5.52 15.60 5.65
C ARG A 156 6.23 14.61 6.57
N ARG A 157 5.51 14.00 7.52
CA ARG A 157 6.08 12.99 8.44
C ARG A 157 6.41 11.69 7.74
N ASP A 158 5.61 11.29 6.74
CA ASP A 158 5.87 10.12 5.91
C ASP A 158 7.17 10.28 5.10
N ASP A 159 7.46 11.47 4.57
CA ASP A 159 8.74 11.75 3.90
C ASP A 159 9.95 11.73 4.86
N GLN A 160 9.75 12.19 6.10
CA GLN A 160 10.81 12.27 7.12
C GLN A 160 11.10 10.93 7.82
N HIS A 161 10.06 10.14 8.11
CA HIS A 161 10.15 8.99 9.02
C HIS A 161 9.56 7.70 8.44
N GLY A 162 8.87 7.76 7.29
CA GLY A 162 8.14 6.64 6.70
C GLY A 162 6.74 6.48 7.27
N GLY A 163 5.84 5.94 6.45
CA GLY A 163 4.40 5.91 6.73
C GLY A 163 3.91 4.79 7.63
N GLU A 164 4.75 3.79 7.96
CA GLU A 164 4.29 2.64 8.76
C GLU A 164 3.83 3.04 10.17
N ALA A 165 4.60 3.86 10.88
CA ALA A 165 4.25 4.33 12.22
C ALA A 165 3.00 5.24 12.23
N LEU A 166 2.73 5.93 11.12
CA LEU A 166 1.59 6.85 10.98
C LEU A 166 0.28 6.11 10.67
N ARG A 167 0.37 4.87 10.15
CA ARG A 167 -0.76 4.10 9.63
C ARG A 167 -1.95 4.01 10.60
N PRO A 168 -1.80 3.71 11.91
CA PRO A 168 -2.94 3.64 12.82
C PRO A 168 -3.71 4.96 12.94
N ALA A 169 -3.00 6.10 12.95
CA ALA A 169 -3.59 7.43 13.03
C ALA A 169 -4.35 7.78 11.75
N ILE A 170 -3.74 7.55 10.59
CA ILE A 170 -4.35 7.81 9.28
C ILE A 170 -5.63 6.96 9.10
N VAL A 171 -5.58 5.66 9.41
CA VAL A 171 -6.75 4.76 9.33
C VAL A 171 -7.83 5.14 10.36
N GLY A 172 -7.44 5.64 11.53
CA GLY A 172 -8.36 6.18 12.53
C GLY A 172 -9.12 7.41 11.99
N GLN A 173 -8.40 8.37 11.43
CA GLN A 173 -9.00 9.58 10.86
C GLN A 173 -9.86 9.27 9.63
N LEU A 174 -9.44 8.35 8.76
CA LEU A 174 -10.25 7.86 7.64
C LEU A 174 -11.60 7.30 8.13
N ARG A 175 -11.57 6.39 9.11
CA ARG A 175 -12.80 5.82 9.68
C ARG A 175 -13.69 6.88 10.32
N HIS A 176 -13.11 7.86 10.97
CA HIS A 176 -13.85 8.98 11.55
C HIS A 176 -14.56 9.79 10.45
N VAL A 177 -13.84 10.24 9.41
CA VAL A 177 -14.40 11.03 8.30
C VAL A 177 -15.45 10.25 7.51
N VAL A 178 -15.23 8.96 7.24
CA VAL A 178 -16.24 8.08 6.61
C VAL A 178 -17.46 7.89 7.52
N GLY A 179 -17.25 7.84 8.84
CA GLY A 179 -18.32 7.87 9.82
C GLY A 179 -19.17 9.14 9.71
N LEU A 180 -18.52 10.30 9.54
CA LEU A 180 -19.21 11.56 9.31
C LEU A 180 -20.09 11.45 8.05
N LEU A 181 -19.56 10.97 6.91
CA LEU A 181 -20.30 10.91 5.62
C LEU A 181 -21.70 10.23 5.67
N LYS A 182 -21.99 9.43 6.71
CA LYS A 182 -23.29 8.76 6.91
C LYS A 182 -24.45 9.72 7.17
N GLU A 183 -24.18 10.91 7.71
CA GLU A 183 -25.21 11.92 7.95
C GLU A 183 -25.33 12.85 6.74
N SER A 184 -26.57 13.21 6.38
CA SER A 184 -26.82 14.20 5.32
C SER A 184 -26.41 15.60 5.77
N ARG A 185 -25.65 16.31 4.92
CA ARG A 185 -25.12 17.65 5.18
C ARG A 185 -25.29 18.56 3.97
N PRO A 186 -25.08 19.89 4.13
CA PRO A 186 -25.00 20.79 3.00
C PRO A 186 -23.96 20.30 1.96
N PRO A 187 -24.25 20.41 0.65
CA PRO A 187 -23.40 19.84 -0.41
C PRO A 187 -21.93 20.26 -0.33
N SER A 188 -21.63 21.50 0.07
CA SER A 188 -20.26 21.99 0.21
C SER A 188 -19.46 21.20 1.26
N ILE A 189 -20.08 20.91 2.41
CA ILE A 189 -19.46 20.14 3.48
C ILE A 189 -19.38 18.66 3.10
N GLN A 190 -20.45 18.12 2.52
CA GLN A 190 -20.49 16.72 2.10
C GLN A 190 -19.40 16.43 1.05
N ASN A 191 -19.26 17.28 0.04
CA ASN A 191 -18.23 17.12 -1.00
C ASN A 191 -16.82 17.30 -0.43
N GLY A 192 -16.64 18.25 0.50
CA GLY A 192 -15.38 18.41 1.21
C GLY A 192 -14.98 17.15 2.00
N LEU A 193 -15.93 16.51 2.70
CA LEU A 193 -15.69 15.26 3.41
C LEU A 193 -15.35 14.10 2.46
N TYR A 194 -16.00 14.01 1.30
CA TYR A 194 -15.65 13.01 0.28
C TYR A 194 -14.21 13.20 -0.22
N GLY A 195 -13.80 14.44 -0.52
CA GLY A 195 -12.42 14.74 -0.92
C GLY A 195 -11.39 14.37 0.16
N ILE A 196 -11.69 14.72 1.43
CA ILE A 196 -10.83 14.37 2.58
C ILE A 196 -10.75 12.85 2.76
N ALA A 197 -11.88 12.15 2.69
CA ALA A 197 -11.91 10.69 2.81
C ALA A 197 -11.13 10.03 1.67
N ALA A 198 -11.27 10.51 0.43
CA ALA A 198 -10.54 10.01 -0.72
C ALA A 198 -9.02 10.17 -0.54
N GLU A 199 -8.58 11.32 -0.04
CA GLU A 199 -7.16 11.60 0.21
C GLU A 199 -6.60 10.78 1.39
N LEU A 200 -7.36 10.61 2.47
CA LEU A 200 -6.98 9.71 3.57
C LEU A 200 -6.92 8.25 3.13
N ALA A 201 -7.83 7.81 2.26
CA ALA A 201 -7.79 6.47 1.67
C ALA A 201 -6.57 6.31 0.76
N ARG A 202 -6.24 7.31 -0.08
CA ARG A 202 -5.02 7.29 -0.92
C ARG A 202 -3.76 7.22 -0.06
N LEU A 203 -3.66 8.06 0.97
CA LEU A 203 -2.54 8.06 1.90
C LEU A 203 -2.43 6.72 2.65
N THR A 204 -3.55 6.16 3.09
CA THR A 204 -3.57 4.81 3.69
C THR A 204 -3.04 3.77 2.72
N GLY A 205 -3.50 3.80 1.46
CA GLY A 205 -2.99 2.93 0.39
C GLY A 205 -1.49 3.08 0.19
N TRP A 206 -0.98 4.32 0.24
CA TRP A 206 0.45 4.61 0.17
C TRP A 206 1.25 3.98 1.31
N THR A 207 0.78 4.09 2.56
CA THR A 207 1.46 3.46 3.71
C THR A 207 1.54 1.92 3.62
N TYR A 208 0.56 1.28 3.00
CA TYR A 208 0.60 -0.16 2.73
C TYR A 208 1.51 -0.49 1.55
N PHE A 209 1.52 0.36 0.52
CA PHE A 209 2.43 0.21 -0.61
C PHE A 209 3.90 0.29 -0.17
N ASP A 210 4.23 1.26 0.68
CA ASP A 210 5.57 1.42 1.26
C ASP A 210 5.99 0.25 2.15
N ALA A 211 5.03 -0.43 2.78
CA ALA A 211 5.25 -1.65 3.53
C ALA A 211 5.23 -2.93 2.66
N ARG A 212 5.24 -2.79 1.33
CA ARG A 212 5.11 -3.89 0.35
C ARG A 212 3.85 -4.76 0.51
N GLN A 213 2.81 -4.25 1.17
CA GLN A 213 1.51 -4.91 1.36
C GLN A 213 0.55 -4.54 0.20
N TYR A 214 0.90 -5.01 -1.00
CA TYR A 214 0.28 -4.56 -2.26
C TYR A 214 -1.23 -4.81 -2.39
N ASN A 215 -1.74 -5.87 -1.75
CA ASN A 215 -3.17 -6.17 -1.79
C ASN A 215 -3.99 -5.16 -0.99
N GLN A 216 -3.53 -4.82 0.22
CA GLN A 216 -4.13 -3.79 1.06
C GLN A 216 -4.01 -2.42 0.40
N ALA A 217 -2.83 -2.08 -0.15
CA ALA A 217 -2.62 -0.84 -0.88
C ALA A 217 -3.65 -0.65 -2.00
N ARG A 218 -3.82 -1.67 -2.85
CA ARG A 218 -4.80 -1.66 -3.94
C ARG A 218 -6.24 -1.50 -3.44
N ALA A 219 -6.60 -2.11 -2.31
CA ALA A 219 -7.93 -1.98 -1.75
C ALA A 219 -8.24 -0.52 -1.36
N TYR A 220 -7.33 0.13 -0.65
CA TYR A 220 -7.49 1.53 -0.26
C TYR A 220 -7.40 2.51 -1.42
N PHE A 221 -6.56 2.26 -2.43
CA PHE A 221 -6.59 3.05 -3.67
C PHE A 221 -7.93 2.89 -4.42
N THR A 222 -8.52 1.70 -4.42
CA THR A 222 -9.84 1.48 -5.04
C THR A 222 -10.93 2.23 -4.27
N GLU A 223 -10.88 2.23 -2.93
CA GLU A 223 -11.77 3.03 -2.09
C GLU A 223 -11.61 4.53 -2.36
N ALA A 224 -10.38 5.03 -2.47
CA ALA A 224 -10.10 6.42 -2.81
C ALA A 224 -10.70 6.82 -4.17
N LEU A 225 -10.61 5.96 -5.19
CA LEU A 225 -11.26 6.18 -6.49
C LEU A 225 -12.78 6.24 -6.40
N GLN A 226 -13.39 5.37 -5.58
CA GLN A 226 -14.83 5.36 -5.37
C GLN A 226 -15.29 6.64 -4.68
N LEU A 227 -14.60 7.07 -3.63
CA LEU A 227 -14.90 8.31 -2.89
C LEU A 227 -14.74 9.55 -3.76
N ALA A 228 -13.68 9.62 -4.58
CA ALA A 228 -13.46 10.73 -5.50
C ALA A 228 -14.52 10.80 -6.62
N LYS A 229 -15.00 9.64 -7.07
CA LYS A 229 -16.06 9.54 -8.08
C LYS A 229 -17.40 10.09 -7.59
N GLU A 230 -17.71 9.99 -6.29
CA GLU A 230 -18.95 10.57 -5.72
C GLU A 230 -19.06 12.09 -5.92
N ILE A 231 -17.93 12.77 -6.14
CA ILE A 231 -17.87 14.22 -6.40
C ILE A 231 -17.34 14.58 -7.81
N ASP A 232 -17.18 13.59 -8.70
CA ASP A 232 -16.56 13.72 -10.04
C ASP A 232 -15.20 14.45 -10.04
N ASP A 233 -14.37 14.21 -9.00
CA ASP A 233 -13.02 14.79 -8.93
C ASP A 233 -12.04 14.00 -9.80
N ARG A 234 -12.07 14.28 -11.10
CA ARG A 234 -11.28 13.58 -12.12
C ARG A 234 -9.78 13.78 -11.97
N GLN A 235 -9.34 14.96 -11.52
CA GLN A 235 -7.92 15.22 -11.29
C GLN A 235 -7.40 14.35 -10.14
N PHE A 236 -8.17 14.25 -9.07
CA PHE A 236 -7.82 13.38 -7.95
C PHE A 236 -7.88 11.91 -8.34
N MET A 237 -8.88 11.50 -9.12
CA MET A 237 -8.94 10.14 -9.67
C MET A 237 -7.69 9.82 -10.51
N ALA A 238 -7.20 10.76 -11.32
CA ALA A 238 -5.95 10.61 -12.07
C ALA A 238 -4.74 10.41 -11.14
N ASN A 239 -4.66 11.14 -10.03
CA ASN A 239 -3.61 10.95 -9.02
C ASN A 239 -3.64 9.55 -8.40
N VAL A 240 -4.83 9.06 -8.03
CA VAL A 240 -4.96 7.70 -7.46
C VAL A 240 -4.57 6.64 -8.49
N LEU A 241 -5.00 6.78 -9.75
CA LEU A 241 -4.60 5.88 -10.84
C LEU A 241 -3.08 5.91 -11.08
N ALA A 242 -2.44 7.07 -10.97
CA ALA A 242 -0.99 7.20 -11.04
C ALA A 242 -0.27 6.47 -9.89
N CYS A 243 -0.81 6.52 -8.67
CA CYS A 243 -0.32 5.75 -7.53
C CYS A 243 -0.43 4.23 -7.79
N MET A 244 -1.57 3.78 -8.32
CA MET A 244 -1.78 2.38 -8.69
C MET A 244 -0.85 1.94 -9.83
N SER A 245 -0.61 2.81 -10.82
CA SER A 245 0.34 2.57 -11.92
C SER A 245 1.76 2.37 -11.39
N LEU A 246 2.21 3.23 -10.46
CA LEU A 246 3.49 3.07 -9.80
C LEU A 246 3.56 1.74 -9.03
N GLN A 247 2.52 1.41 -8.24
CA GLN A 247 2.44 0.13 -7.52
C GLN A 247 2.55 -1.09 -8.48
N ALA A 248 1.96 -1.02 -9.67
CA ALA A 248 2.03 -2.10 -10.65
C ALA A 248 3.45 -2.35 -11.19
N THR A 249 4.32 -1.32 -11.21
CA THR A 249 5.75 -1.49 -11.59
C THR A 249 6.54 -2.35 -10.60
N TYR A 250 6.05 -2.53 -9.37
CA TYR A 250 6.69 -3.34 -8.31
C TYR A 250 6.17 -4.78 -8.24
N GLN A 251 5.14 -5.13 -9.00
CA GLN A 251 4.49 -6.45 -8.95
C GLN A 251 4.71 -7.28 -10.22
N ASP A 252 5.72 -6.93 -11.03
CA ASP A 252 5.98 -7.55 -12.34
C ASP A 252 4.75 -7.56 -13.28
N LYS A 253 3.91 -6.51 -13.18
CA LYS A 253 2.73 -6.30 -14.02
C LYS A 253 2.85 -5.00 -14.82
N PRO A 254 3.83 -4.90 -15.72
CA PRO A 254 4.10 -3.65 -16.42
C PRO A 254 2.99 -3.26 -17.41
N GLY A 255 2.23 -4.21 -17.95
CA GLY A 255 1.04 -3.94 -18.76
C GLY A 255 -0.06 -3.22 -17.98
N ASP A 256 -0.34 -3.65 -16.74
CA ASP A 256 -1.31 -3.00 -15.85
C ASP A 256 -0.86 -1.56 -15.52
N SER A 257 0.45 -1.37 -15.29
CA SER A 257 1.03 -0.04 -15.03
C SER A 257 0.73 0.94 -16.17
N LEU A 258 0.94 0.52 -17.41
CA LEU A 258 0.67 1.33 -18.59
C LEU A 258 -0.83 1.63 -18.73
N ALA A 259 -1.69 0.61 -18.60
CA ALA A 259 -3.14 0.80 -18.68
C ALA A 259 -3.66 1.81 -17.63
N LEU A 260 -3.14 1.74 -16.40
CA LEU A 260 -3.53 2.64 -15.31
C LEU A 260 -3.10 4.09 -15.55
N VAL A 261 -1.88 4.33 -16.05
CA VAL A 261 -1.44 5.71 -16.34
C VAL A 261 -2.10 6.29 -17.59
N THR A 262 -2.40 5.46 -18.60
CA THR A 262 -3.25 5.89 -19.72
C THR A 262 -4.62 6.32 -19.22
N ALA A 263 -5.27 5.51 -18.37
CA ALA A 263 -6.53 5.88 -17.74
C ALA A 263 -6.42 7.16 -16.89
N ALA A 264 -5.29 7.35 -16.18
CA ALA A 264 -5.05 8.57 -15.41
C ALA A 264 -5.01 9.82 -16.32
N GLN A 265 -4.29 9.76 -17.43
CA GLN A 265 -4.25 10.84 -18.40
C GLN A 265 -5.64 11.09 -19.03
N ASP A 266 -6.40 10.04 -19.34
CA ASP A 266 -7.75 10.17 -19.89
C ASP A 266 -8.73 10.83 -18.90
N GLN A 267 -8.53 10.67 -17.58
CA GLN A 267 -9.27 11.40 -16.56
C GLN A 267 -8.83 12.87 -16.47
N ALA A 268 -7.52 13.13 -16.52
CA ALA A 268 -6.96 14.47 -16.31
C ALA A 268 -7.16 15.41 -17.51
N ARG A 269 -6.96 14.93 -18.75
CA ARG A 269 -7.03 15.77 -19.98
C ARG A 269 -8.34 16.56 -20.13
N PRO A 270 -9.54 15.96 -19.94
CA PRO A 270 -10.80 16.69 -20.07
C PRO A 270 -11.22 17.41 -18.78
N ALA A 271 -10.51 17.23 -17.66
CA ALA A 271 -10.90 17.81 -16.39
C ALA A 271 -10.60 19.32 -16.34
N LEU A 272 -11.58 20.08 -15.85
CA LEU A 272 -11.42 21.53 -15.69
C LEU A 272 -10.33 21.80 -14.64
N GLY A 273 -9.44 22.73 -14.96
CA GLY A 273 -8.36 23.17 -14.06
C GLY A 273 -7.18 22.22 -13.96
N THR A 274 -7.07 21.20 -14.82
CA THR A 274 -5.87 20.37 -14.90
C THR A 274 -4.68 21.24 -15.28
N THR A 275 -3.67 21.27 -14.41
CA THR A 275 -2.48 22.10 -14.62
C THR A 275 -1.41 21.37 -15.43
N PRO A 276 -0.47 22.10 -16.05
CA PRO A 276 0.69 21.51 -16.71
C PRO A 276 1.51 20.62 -15.76
N ARG A 277 1.60 20.96 -14.47
CA ARG A 277 2.31 20.13 -13.48
C ARG A 277 1.69 18.74 -13.31
N VAL A 278 0.36 18.65 -13.25
CA VAL A 278 -0.36 17.37 -13.21
C VAL A 278 -0.04 16.54 -14.45
N MET A 279 -0.11 17.14 -15.63
CA MET A 279 0.19 16.43 -16.88
C MET A 279 1.67 16.00 -16.96
N SER A 280 2.59 16.82 -16.50
CA SER A 280 4.02 16.49 -16.42
C SER A 280 4.28 15.27 -15.53
N MET A 281 3.68 15.24 -14.33
CA MET A 281 3.74 14.12 -13.41
C MET A 281 3.21 12.83 -14.05
N LEU A 282 2.06 12.90 -14.73
CA LEU A 282 1.45 11.74 -15.40
C LEU A 282 2.31 11.23 -16.57
N SER A 283 2.90 12.12 -17.37
CA SER A 283 3.83 11.74 -18.44
C SER A 283 5.10 11.06 -17.90
N MET A 284 5.63 11.48 -16.75
CA MET A 284 6.73 10.74 -16.10
C MET A 284 6.31 9.36 -15.59
N ARG A 285 5.06 9.21 -15.13
CA ARG A 285 4.52 7.89 -14.76
C ARG A 285 4.38 6.98 -15.98
N GLU A 286 3.99 7.53 -17.14
CA GLU A 286 3.98 6.81 -18.42
C GLU A 286 5.39 6.39 -18.85
N ALA A 287 6.39 7.26 -18.69
CA ALA A 287 7.78 6.94 -18.95
C ALA A 287 8.26 5.75 -18.09
N PHE A 288 7.90 5.70 -16.81
CA PHE A 288 8.25 4.55 -15.96
C PHE A 288 7.54 3.25 -16.36
N ALA A 289 6.27 3.33 -16.77
CA ALA A 289 5.55 2.16 -17.27
C ALA A 289 6.23 1.60 -18.53
N HIS A 290 6.57 2.46 -19.50
CA HIS A 290 7.29 2.07 -20.71
C HIS A 290 8.71 1.58 -20.44
N ALA A 291 9.45 2.21 -19.52
CA ALA A 291 10.80 1.78 -19.16
C ALA A 291 10.79 0.38 -18.54
N THR A 292 9.78 0.06 -17.73
CA THR A 292 9.61 -1.28 -17.14
C THR A 292 9.27 -2.34 -18.21
N LEU A 293 8.64 -1.94 -19.32
CA LEU A 293 8.42 -2.80 -20.50
C LEU A 293 9.64 -2.90 -21.44
N GLY A 294 10.69 -2.09 -21.23
CA GLY A 294 11.81 -1.97 -22.17
C GLY A 294 11.49 -1.19 -23.45
N ASN A 295 10.38 -0.45 -23.49
CA ASN A 295 9.93 0.29 -24.67
C ASN A 295 10.69 1.62 -24.82
N ARG A 296 11.95 1.55 -25.25
CA ARG A 296 12.89 2.67 -25.34
C ARG A 296 12.29 3.95 -25.95
N ASP A 297 11.78 3.89 -27.17
CA ASP A 297 11.27 5.07 -27.88
C ASP A 297 10.06 5.70 -27.18
N SER A 298 9.18 4.85 -26.61
CA SER A 298 8.01 5.33 -25.89
C SER A 298 8.36 5.96 -24.54
N THR A 299 9.37 5.41 -23.85
CA THR A 299 9.93 6.04 -22.65
C THR A 299 10.49 7.43 -22.95
N HIS A 300 11.34 7.56 -23.97
CA HIS A 300 11.93 8.86 -24.35
C HIS A 300 10.86 9.87 -24.78
N ARG A 301 9.85 9.43 -25.54
CA ARG A 301 8.71 10.28 -25.93
C ARG A 301 7.94 10.79 -24.70
N ALA A 302 7.67 9.92 -23.73
CA ALA A 302 6.95 10.27 -22.51
C ALA A 302 7.79 11.19 -21.59
N ILE A 303 9.10 10.98 -21.48
CA ILE A 303 10.02 11.92 -20.83
C ILE A 303 9.94 13.29 -21.51
N GLY A 304 10.04 13.34 -22.83
CA GLY A 304 9.94 14.60 -23.57
C GLY A 304 8.61 15.33 -23.36
N GLU A 305 7.50 14.60 -23.26
CA GLU A 305 6.18 15.19 -22.92
C GLU A 305 6.14 15.72 -21.49
N ALA A 306 6.74 15.00 -20.54
CA ALA A 306 6.83 15.48 -19.17
C ALA A 306 7.59 16.80 -19.06
N HIS A 307 8.74 16.91 -19.72
CA HIS A 307 9.52 18.14 -19.77
C HIS A 307 8.75 19.28 -20.46
N ARG A 308 8.09 19.03 -21.60
CA ARG A 308 7.25 20.03 -22.27
C ARG A 308 6.14 20.59 -21.38
N HIS A 309 5.43 19.72 -20.68
CA HIS A 309 4.41 20.15 -19.74
C HIS A 309 5.01 20.90 -18.55
N PHE A 310 6.19 20.50 -18.08
CA PHE A 310 6.86 21.19 -16.98
C PHE A 310 7.29 22.61 -17.35
N GLU A 311 7.80 22.80 -18.57
CA GLU A 311 8.17 24.11 -19.12
C GLU A 311 6.99 25.08 -19.25
N GLN A 312 5.76 24.56 -19.28
CA GLN A 312 4.52 25.35 -19.36
C GLN A 312 3.99 25.76 -17.98
N ILE A 313 4.60 25.31 -16.88
CA ILE A 313 4.12 25.63 -15.53
C ILE A 313 4.32 27.13 -15.25
N GLU A 314 3.26 27.80 -14.83
CA GLU A 314 3.29 29.19 -14.39
C GLU A 314 3.20 29.31 -12.86
N ALA A 315 3.73 30.40 -12.30
CA ALA A 315 3.77 30.60 -10.84
C ALA A 315 2.39 30.68 -10.17
N ASN A 316 1.35 31.03 -10.94
CA ASN A 316 -0.02 31.20 -10.47
C ASN A 316 -0.94 30.05 -10.90
N ASP A 317 -0.39 28.96 -11.42
CA ASP A 317 -1.19 27.78 -11.75
C ASP A 317 -1.91 27.28 -10.48
N PRO A 318 -3.21 26.93 -10.57
CA PRO A 318 -4.00 26.47 -9.43
C PRO A 318 -3.70 25.00 -9.12
N ASP A 319 -2.41 24.69 -8.88
CA ASP A 319 -1.94 23.34 -8.60
C ASP A 319 -2.64 22.75 -7.38
N PRO A 320 -3.24 21.54 -7.50
CA PRO A 320 -3.72 20.82 -6.34
C PRO A 320 -2.56 20.55 -5.35
N SER A 321 -2.81 20.66 -4.04
CA SER A 321 -1.75 20.51 -3.03
C SER A 321 -0.99 19.19 -3.15
N TRP A 322 -1.66 18.11 -3.54
CA TRP A 322 -1.06 16.78 -3.73
C TRP A 322 -0.08 16.67 -4.90
N VAL A 323 -0.04 17.62 -5.86
CA VAL A 323 0.92 17.57 -7.00
C VAL A 323 2.19 18.37 -6.73
N THR A 324 2.20 19.20 -5.69
CA THR A 324 3.30 20.14 -5.39
C THR A 324 4.65 19.46 -5.17
N TYR A 325 4.67 18.19 -4.77
CA TYR A 325 5.90 17.39 -4.66
C TYR A 325 6.61 17.17 -6.00
N PHE A 326 5.89 17.31 -7.11
CA PHE A 326 6.43 17.12 -8.46
C PHE A 326 7.06 18.43 -8.96
N ASP A 327 8.21 18.76 -8.40
CA ASP A 327 9.03 19.93 -8.72
C ASP A 327 10.13 19.62 -9.75
N GLU A 328 11.01 20.59 -10.00
CA GLU A 328 12.12 20.45 -10.96
C GLU A 328 13.06 19.31 -10.54
N LEU A 329 13.37 19.21 -9.25
CA LEU A 329 14.21 18.15 -8.71
C LEU A 329 13.58 16.79 -8.94
N LYS A 330 12.27 16.68 -8.73
CA LYS A 330 11.53 15.45 -8.94
C LYS A 330 11.51 15.04 -10.42
N LEU A 331 11.35 15.99 -11.33
CA LEU A 331 11.42 15.73 -12.77
C LEU A 331 12.82 15.25 -13.17
N ILE A 332 13.89 15.89 -12.70
CA ILE A 332 15.28 15.52 -13.00
C ILE A 332 15.58 14.10 -12.52
N VAL A 333 15.27 13.79 -11.26
CA VAL A 333 15.57 12.46 -10.71
C VAL A 333 14.74 11.36 -11.36
N ASP A 334 13.46 11.60 -11.63
CA ASP A 334 12.61 10.62 -12.30
C ASP A 334 13.06 10.39 -13.75
N THR A 335 13.55 11.44 -14.43
CA THR A 335 14.16 11.32 -15.77
C THR A 335 15.40 10.42 -15.72
N GLY A 336 16.31 10.67 -14.77
CA GLY A 336 17.50 9.85 -14.57
C GLY A 336 17.16 8.39 -14.26
N ILE A 337 16.19 8.14 -13.37
CA ILE A 337 15.73 6.79 -13.04
C ILE A 337 15.14 6.08 -14.26
N ALA A 338 14.37 6.78 -15.10
CA ALA A 338 13.79 6.20 -16.31
C ALA A 338 14.87 5.77 -17.33
N HIS A 339 15.89 6.60 -17.55
CA HIS A 339 17.07 6.24 -18.35
C HIS A 339 17.81 5.03 -17.74
N GLY A 340 18.02 5.01 -16.42
CA GLY A 340 18.69 3.92 -15.73
C GLY A 340 17.93 2.59 -15.87
N ARG A 341 16.59 2.62 -15.90
CA ARG A 341 15.76 1.43 -16.18
C ARG A 341 15.92 0.90 -17.61
N LEU A 342 16.25 1.77 -18.58
CA LEU A 342 16.54 1.39 -19.96
C LEU A 342 17.99 0.87 -20.16
N GLY A 343 18.82 0.86 -19.11
CA GLY A 343 20.24 0.54 -19.21
C GLY A 343 21.10 1.71 -19.74
N GLU A 344 20.55 2.92 -19.80
CA GLU A 344 21.25 4.12 -20.28
C GLU A 344 22.01 4.79 -19.14
N ALA A 345 22.85 4.02 -18.46
CA ALA A 345 23.41 4.38 -17.17
C ALA A 345 24.29 5.65 -17.22
N ALA A 346 25.02 5.86 -18.32
CA ALA A 346 25.84 7.06 -18.53
C ALA A 346 25.01 8.36 -18.58
N THR A 347 23.77 8.31 -19.09
CA THR A 347 22.83 9.43 -19.08
C THR A 347 22.16 9.59 -17.72
N ALA A 348 21.84 8.48 -17.07
CA ALA A 348 21.12 8.45 -15.80
C ALA A 348 21.94 8.99 -14.61
N GLU A 349 23.21 8.60 -14.48
CA GLU A 349 24.05 8.93 -13.32
C GLU A 349 24.12 10.44 -13.01
N PRO A 350 24.47 11.34 -13.95
CA PRO A 350 24.59 12.76 -13.63
C PRO A 350 23.27 13.38 -13.18
N LEU A 351 22.13 12.93 -13.73
CA LEU A 351 20.80 13.42 -13.36
C LEU A 351 20.44 13.03 -11.92
N ILE A 352 20.60 11.75 -11.58
CA ILE A 352 20.28 11.25 -10.24
C ILE A 352 21.24 11.85 -9.21
N ALA A 353 22.53 11.97 -9.53
CA ALA A 353 23.53 12.59 -8.66
C ALA A 353 23.25 14.08 -8.42
N ASP A 354 22.81 14.83 -9.43
CA ASP A 354 22.44 16.24 -9.27
C ASP A 354 21.23 16.42 -8.36
N ALA A 355 20.17 15.65 -8.59
CA ALA A 355 18.98 15.72 -7.77
C ALA A 355 19.27 15.34 -6.32
N LEU A 356 20.00 14.26 -6.06
CA LEU A 356 20.35 13.82 -4.71
C LEU A 356 21.20 14.86 -3.95
N ARG A 357 22.05 15.62 -4.66
CA ARG A 357 22.85 16.69 -4.08
C ARG A 357 22.00 17.91 -3.70
N ARG A 358 20.95 18.22 -4.46
CA ARG A 358 20.05 19.37 -4.25
C ARG A 358 18.87 19.05 -3.32
N GLU A 359 18.54 17.78 -3.14
CA GLU A 359 17.42 17.32 -2.33
C GLU A 359 17.58 17.66 -0.84
N ASN A 360 16.51 18.16 -0.22
CA ASN A 360 16.47 18.56 1.19
C ASN A 360 16.89 17.41 2.11
N SER A 361 17.79 17.68 3.06
CA SER A 361 18.34 16.69 4.01
C SER A 361 17.28 16.04 4.90
N THR A 362 16.12 16.67 5.07
CA THR A 362 14.99 16.15 5.86
C THR A 362 14.15 15.10 5.12
N ASN A 363 14.24 15.00 3.79
CA ASN A 363 13.54 13.96 3.01
C ASN A 363 14.33 12.64 3.06
N HIS A 364 14.44 12.04 4.24
CA HIS A 364 15.25 10.83 4.46
C HIS A 364 14.81 9.69 3.54
N ARG A 365 13.49 9.51 3.35
CA ARG A 365 12.94 8.46 2.49
C ARG A 365 13.30 8.65 1.02
N GLY A 366 13.04 9.85 0.47
CA GLY A 366 13.34 10.17 -0.92
C GLY A 366 14.82 10.03 -1.23
N ARG A 367 15.68 10.56 -0.36
CA ARG A 367 17.14 10.47 -0.49
C ARG A 367 17.65 9.04 -0.49
N ALA A 368 17.16 8.19 0.42
CA ALA A 368 17.56 6.78 0.45
C ALA A 368 17.13 6.04 -0.84
N PHE A 369 15.93 6.34 -1.35
CA PHE A 369 15.44 5.80 -2.61
C PHE A 369 16.29 6.25 -3.81
N HIS A 370 16.57 7.55 -3.94
CA HIS A 370 17.38 8.09 -5.04
C HIS A 370 18.84 7.60 -4.98
N ALA A 371 19.41 7.49 -3.78
CA ALA A 371 20.77 6.95 -3.60
C ALA A 371 20.88 5.48 -4.00
N PHE A 372 19.86 4.66 -3.76
CA PHE A 372 19.80 3.29 -4.29
C PHE A 372 19.86 3.28 -5.82
N TRP A 373 19.04 4.11 -6.49
CA TRP A 373 19.05 4.19 -7.95
C TRP A 373 20.38 4.68 -8.51
N LEU A 374 21.04 5.62 -7.82
CA LEU A 374 22.38 6.08 -8.18
C LEU A 374 23.41 4.97 -8.05
N ALA A 375 23.43 4.25 -6.92
CA ALA A 375 24.35 3.13 -6.70
C ALA A 375 24.18 2.03 -7.75
N ARG A 376 22.93 1.69 -8.09
CA ARG A 376 22.64 0.73 -9.16
C ARG A 376 23.16 1.20 -10.51
N THR A 377 22.90 2.46 -10.86
CA THR A 377 23.36 3.07 -12.12
C THR A 377 24.89 3.12 -12.22
N GLN A 378 25.59 3.33 -11.11
CA GLN A 378 27.05 3.28 -11.05
C GLN A 378 27.57 1.84 -11.21
N LEU A 379 26.89 0.86 -10.59
CA LEU A 379 27.22 -0.56 -10.74
C LEU A 379 27.05 -1.03 -12.20
N ASP A 380 25.96 -0.60 -12.87
CA ASP A 380 25.70 -0.90 -14.29
C ASP A 380 26.80 -0.34 -15.22
N GLN A 381 27.53 0.68 -14.79
CA GLN A 381 28.71 1.21 -15.48
C GLN A 381 30.04 0.56 -15.07
N GLY A 382 30.01 -0.46 -14.20
CA GLY A 382 31.20 -1.13 -13.67
C GLY A 382 31.94 -0.33 -12.59
N LYS A 383 31.36 0.76 -12.07
CA LYS A 383 31.97 1.62 -11.03
C LYS A 383 31.74 1.04 -9.62
N LEU A 384 32.17 -0.19 -9.39
CA LEU A 384 31.86 -0.97 -8.18
C LEU A 384 32.16 -0.22 -6.87
N ALA A 385 33.35 0.38 -6.74
CA ALA A 385 33.73 1.09 -5.52
C ALA A 385 32.83 2.30 -5.24
N GLN A 386 32.47 3.05 -6.28
CA GLN A 386 31.56 4.20 -6.17
C GLN A 386 30.14 3.75 -5.82
N ALA A 387 29.65 2.69 -6.48
CA ALA A 387 28.35 2.10 -6.22
C ALA A 387 28.20 1.66 -4.75
N CYS A 388 29.17 0.91 -4.22
CA CYS A 388 29.16 0.49 -2.81
C CYS A 388 29.25 1.70 -1.86
N HIS A 389 30.04 2.73 -2.19
CA HIS A 389 30.12 3.95 -1.39
C HIS A 389 28.77 4.68 -1.33
N THR A 390 28.13 4.93 -2.47
CA THR A 390 26.82 5.57 -2.56
C THR A 390 25.74 4.75 -1.83
N ALA A 391 25.72 3.43 -2.01
CA ALA A 391 24.79 2.56 -1.29
C ALA A 391 25.02 2.60 0.24
N THR A 392 26.28 2.66 0.68
CA THR A 392 26.62 2.78 2.11
C THR A 392 26.11 4.10 2.70
N GLN A 393 26.25 5.22 1.97
CA GLN A 393 25.72 6.52 2.40
C GLN A 393 24.19 6.52 2.51
N ALA A 394 23.50 5.66 1.77
CA ALA A 394 22.05 5.50 1.83
C ALA A 394 21.56 4.69 3.04
N LEU A 395 22.43 3.89 3.68
CA LEU A 395 22.02 3.02 4.79
C LEU A 395 21.56 3.80 6.02
N GLU A 396 22.27 4.85 6.40
CA GLU A 396 21.95 5.66 7.59
C GLU A 396 20.56 6.34 7.47
N PRO A 397 20.25 7.10 6.40
CA PRO A 397 18.91 7.64 6.23
C PRO A 397 17.85 6.55 6.04
N ALA A 398 18.19 5.39 5.45
CA ALA A 398 17.26 4.27 5.34
C ALA A 398 16.93 3.65 6.70
N SER A 399 17.89 3.49 7.61
CA SER A 399 17.63 2.96 8.96
C SER A 399 16.81 3.90 9.84
N ALA A 400 16.83 5.20 9.56
CA ALA A 400 16.02 6.20 10.26
C ALA A 400 14.56 6.23 9.78
N VAL A 401 14.22 5.52 8.69
CA VAL A 401 12.91 5.55 8.04
C VAL A 401 12.25 4.18 8.13
N SER A 402 11.02 4.14 8.64
CA SER A 402 10.19 2.92 8.66
C SER A 402 9.55 2.67 7.29
N SER A 403 10.35 2.18 6.32
CA SER A 403 9.90 1.87 4.95
C SER A 403 10.55 0.60 4.40
N GLU A 404 9.77 -0.49 4.35
CA GLU A 404 10.21 -1.78 3.78
C GLU A 404 10.52 -1.68 2.28
N ARG A 405 9.91 -0.72 1.56
CA ARG A 405 10.26 -0.43 0.16
C ARG A 405 11.70 0.05 0.02
N VAL A 406 12.13 0.97 0.88
CA VAL A 406 13.51 1.49 0.91
C VAL A 406 14.49 0.40 1.34
N SER A 407 14.22 -0.29 2.46
CA SER A 407 15.09 -1.37 2.95
C SER A 407 15.23 -2.50 1.92
N GLY A 408 14.13 -2.90 1.29
CA GLY A 408 14.16 -3.94 0.27
C GLY A 408 14.94 -3.54 -0.99
N HIS A 409 14.98 -2.26 -1.37
CA HIS A 409 15.85 -1.80 -2.46
C HIS A 409 17.35 -1.96 -2.11
N LEU A 410 17.75 -1.63 -0.89
CA LEU A 410 19.13 -1.84 -0.45
C LEU A 410 19.52 -3.33 -0.41
N ARG A 411 18.58 -4.21 -0.04
CA ARG A 411 18.75 -5.67 -0.15
C ARG A 411 18.83 -6.13 -1.62
N GLU A 412 18.02 -5.56 -2.51
CA GLU A 412 18.08 -5.83 -3.96
C GLU A 412 19.44 -5.44 -4.54
N PHE A 413 20.00 -4.29 -4.13
CA PHE A 413 21.35 -3.90 -4.52
C PHE A 413 22.41 -4.89 -4.01
N TYR A 414 22.30 -5.35 -2.77
CA TYR A 414 23.18 -6.40 -2.24
C TYR A 414 23.12 -7.69 -3.08
N GLU A 415 21.93 -8.11 -3.52
CA GLU A 415 21.80 -9.27 -4.40
C GLU A 415 22.45 -9.04 -5.78
N GLN A 416 22.39 -7.81 -6.32
CA GLN A 416 23.07 -7.44 -7.57
C GLN A 416 24.61 -7.49 -7.45
N LEU A 417 25.15 -7.32 -6.24
CA LEU A 417 26.58 -7.50 -5.98
C LEU A 417 27.03 -8.96 -5.97
N ALA A 418 26.15 -9.94 -6.27
CA ALA A 418 26.50 -11.37 -6.35
C ALA A 418 27.82 -11.67 -7.10
N PRO A 419 28.09 -11.08 -8.28
CA PRO A 419 29.36 -11.29 -9.01
C PRO A 419 30.60 -10.74 -8.27
N HIS A 420 30.42 -9.80 -7.36
CA HIS A 420 31.48 -9.04 -6.68
C HIS A 420 31.57 -9.31 -5.18
N ARG A 421 30.88 -10.33 -4.64
CA ARG A 421 30.78 -10.59 -3.18
C ARG A 421 32.12 -10.79 -2.47
N ARG A 422 33.20 -11.08 -3.19
CA ARG A 422 34.55 -11.26 -2.62
C ARG A 422 35.37 -9.97 -2.61
N GLU A 423 34.90 -8.92 -3.26
CA GLU A 423 35.59 -7.64 -3.31
C GLU A 423 35.50 -6.93 -1.95
N PRO A 424 36.60 -6.35 -1.43
CA PRO A 424 36.61 -5.70 -0.11
C PRO A 424 35.51 -4.65 0.07
N VAL A 425 35.22 -3.88 -0.98
CA VAL A 425 34.17 -2.84 -0.97
C VAL A 425 32.76 -3.41 -0.87
N ALA A 426 32.51 -4.59 -1.43
CA ALA A 426 31.22 -5.27 -1.33
C ALA A 426 31.03 -5.89 0.07
N LEU A 427 32.11 -6.48 0.62
CA LEU A 427 32.12 -7.01 1.99
C LEU A 427 31.89 -5.91 3.04
N ALA A 428 32.51 -4.74 2.86
CA ALA A 428 32.31 -3.59 3.75
C ALA A 428 30.86 -3.09 3.73
N PHE A 429 30.27 -2.97 2.53
CA PHE A 429 28.86 -2.62 2.39
C PHE A 429 27.94 -3.67 3.05
N GLU A 430 28.18 -4.97 2.82
CA GLU A 430 27.42 -6.05 3.45
C GLU A 430 27.47 -6.00 4.98
N ALA A 431 28.65 -5.75 5.55
CA ALA A 431 28.81 -5.63 7.00
C ALA A 431 27.96 -4.48 7.56
N ARG A 432 27.98 -3.32 6.91
CA ARG A 432 27.18 -2.16 7.33
C ARG A 432 25.69 -2.37 7.11
N LEU A 433 25.30 -3.03 6.02
CA LEU A 433 23.91 -3.39 5.73
C LEU A 433 23.34 -4.28 6.84
N ARG A 434 24.08 -5.32 7.26
CA ARG A 434 23.67 -6.22 8.34
C ARG A 434 23.54 -5.53 9.70
N GLU A 435 24.40 -4.54 9.96
CA GLU A 435 24.38 -3.77 11.21
C GLU A 435 23.14 -2.88 11.31
N LEU A 436 22.79 -2.19 10.22
CA LEU A 436 21.73 -1.17 10.21
C LEU A 436 20.36 -1.69 9.80
N LEU A 437 20.30 -2.73 8.96
CA LEU A 437 19.06 -3.33 8.45
C LEU A 437 19.11 -4.85 8.73
N PRO A 438 18.84 -5.27 9.98
CA PRO A 438 18.90 -6.68 10.33
C PRO A 438 17.88 -7.51 9.52
N PRO A 439 18.15 -8.80 9.30
CA PRO A 439 17.30 -9.66 8.48
C PRO A 439 15.89 -9.79 9.07
N VAL A 440 14.89 -9.77 8.20
CA VAL A 440 13.51 -10.13 8.57
C VAL A 440 13.51 -11.60 9.04
N SER A 441 12.89 -11.87 10.19
CA SER A 441 12.95 -13.19 10.85
C SER A 441 12.67 -14.35 9.87
N GLY A 442 13.64 -15.26 9.73
CA GLY A 442 13.54 -16.45 8.87
C GLY A 442 14.44 -16.47 7.62
N SER A 443 15.16 -15.38 7.33
CA SER A 443 16.18 -15.33 6.26
C SER A 443 17.60 -15.46 6.81
N LEU A 444 18.42 -16.34 6.23
CA LEU A 444 19.87 -16.41 6.46
C LEU A 444 20.65 -15.36 5.65
N ARG A 445 19.95 -14.58 4.81
CA ARG A 445 20.49 -13.45 4.05
C ARG A 445 19.96 -12.14 4.64
N PRO A 446 20.79 -11.08 4.68
CA PRO A 446 20.40 -9.76 5.20
C PRO A 446 19.11 -9.21 4.57
#